data_AF-A0AB39HQJ5-F1
#
_entry.id   AF-A0AB39HQJ5-F1
#
_cell.length_a   1.000
_cell.length_b   1.000
_cell.length_c   1.000
_cell.angle_alpha   90.00
_cell.angle_beta   90.00
_cell.angle_gamma   90.00
#
_symmetry.space_group_name_H-M   'P 1'
#
loop_
_entity.id
_entity.type
_entity.pdbx_description
1 polymer ?
#
loop_
_entity_poly.entity_id
_entity_poly.type
_entity_poly.pdbx_seq_one_letter_code
_entity_poly.pdbx_strand_id
1 'polypeptide(L)'
;MNHPVLDTTSQNLWRKIVKEISLRIPKSSFNTWIAPAVGELKEENILVITADSAFSRDWLEGKYKLLFYDVLLGLTGVKFEIEIIYDVQETSYVESNIDKEEALAYMLLASKQVDLSTDQTKELYLTMLSLFQTHTPLEAKLEANKLN
;
A
#
# COMPACT_ATOMS: atom_id res chain seq x y z
N MET A 1 35.14 9.95 30.32
CA MET A 1 33.92 9.15 30.56
C MET A 1 33.46 8.64 29.21
N ASN A 2 33.58 7.33 28.97
CA ASN A 2 33.20 6.71 27.70
C ASN A 2 31.67 6.65 27.65
N HIS A 3 31.05 7.57 26.90
CA HIS A 3 29.68 7.35 26.46
C HIS A 3 29.72 6.25 25.39
N PRO A 4 28.93 5.18 25.54
CA PRO A 4 28.79 4.19 24.48
C PRO A 4 28.22 4.91 23.26
N VAL A 5 28.99 4.96 22.18
CA VAL A 5 28.50 5.36 20.87
C VAL A 5 27.47 4.32 20.49
N LEU A 6 26.20 4.58 20.80
CA LEU A 6 25.10 3.80 20.27
C LEU A 6 25.18 4.00 18.75
N ASP A 7 25.60 2.98 18.02
CA ASP A 7 25.60 2.99 16.55
C ASP A 7 24.23 3.48 16.05
N THR A 8 24.18 4.75 15.67
CA THR A 8 23.00 5.53 15.26
C THR A 8 22.73 5.42 13.77
N THR A 9 23.31 4.43 13.09
CA THR A 9 22.96 4.15 11.71
C THR A 9 21.50 3.68 11.65
N SER A 10 20.69 4.25 10.75
CA SER A 10 19.23 4.03 10.68
C SER A 10 18.83 2.54 10.69
N GLN A 11 19.60 1.69 10.00
CA GLN A 11 19.38 0.23 9.96
C GLN A 11 19.62 -0.46 11.33
N ASN A 12 20.56 0.04 12.13
CA ASN A 12 20.86 -0.53 13.45
C ASN A 12 19.76 -0.19 14.46
N LEU A 13 19.16 0.99 14.40
CA LEU A 13 18.10 1.39 15.32
C LEU A 13 16.78 0.66 15.03
N TRP A 14 16.37 0.54 13.76
CA TRP A 14 15.17 -0.23 13.39
C TRP A 14 15.23 -1.67 13.91
N ARG A 15 16.38 -2.35 13.74
CA ARG A 15 16.58 -3.71 14.26
C ARG A 15 16.44 -3.78 15.78
N LYS A 16 16.90 -2.77 16.53
CA LYS A 16 16.73 -2.70 17.98
C LYS A 16 15.26 -2.50 18.36
N ILE A 17 14.54 -1.60 17.66
CA ILE A 17 13.11 -1.37 17.87
C ILE A 17 12.32 -2.65 17.66
N VAL A 18 12.51 -3.32 16.52
CA VAL A 18 11.81 -4.58 16.18
C VAL A 18 12.10 -5.67 17.22
N LYS A 19 13.36 -5.79 17.68
CA LYS A 19 13.73 -6.74 18.72
C LYS A 19 13.01 -6.45 20.03
N GLU A 20 13.01 -5.21 20.51
CA GLU A 20 12.32 -4.81 21.74
C GLU A 20 10.81 -5.05 21.66
N ILE A 21 10.18 -4.74 20.52
CA ILE A 21 8.75 -4.99 20.31
C ILE A 21 8.44 -6.49 20.33
N SER A 22 9.29 -7.34 19.74
CA SER A 22 9.08 -8.79 19.72
C SER A 22 9.04 -9.42 21.12
N LEU A 23 9.63 -8.76 22.12
CA LEU A 23 9.60 -9.18 23.52
C LEU A 23 8.32 -8.73 24.25
N ARG A 24 7.61 -7.72 23.73
CA ARG A 24 6.46 -7.09 24.39
C ARG A 24 5.10 -7.58 23.89
N ILE A 25 5.04 -8.28 22.76
CA ILE A 25 3.79 -8.75 22.15
C ILE A 25 3.85 -10.25 21.80
N PRO A 26 2.69 -10.92 21.66
CA PRO A 26 2.65 -12.32 21.24
C PRO A 26 3.29 -12.55 19.87
N LYS A 27 3.96 -13.69 19.69
CA LYS A 27 4.65 -14.06 18.44
C LYS A 27 3.75 -14.01 17.20
N SER A 28 2.49 -14.42 17.32
CA SER A 28 1.52 -14.33 16.20
C SER A 28 1.26 -12.88 15.80
N SER A 29 1.04 -11.98 16.76
CA SER A 29 0.85 -10.55 16.49
C SER A 29 2.10 -9.91 15.88
N PHE A 30 3.29 -10.26 16.39
CA PHE A 30 4.55 -9.78 15.84
C PHE A 30 4.74 -10.21 14.37
N ASN A 31 4.57 -11.49 14.08
CA ASN A 31 4.76 -12.04 12.74
C ASN A 31 3.78 -11.46 11.73
N THR A 32 2.56 -11.13 12.14
CA THR A 32 1.55 -10.56 11.24
C THR A 32 1.76 -9.06 10.99
N TRP A 33 2.08 -8.28 12.03
CA TRP A 33 2.00 -6.81 11.92
C TRP A 33 3.37 -6.13 11.89
N ILE A 34 4.34 -6.62 12.67
CA ILE A 34 5.62 -5.92 12.89
C ILE A 34 6.72 -6.47 11.98
N ALA A 35 6.80 -7.80 11.84
CA ALA A 35 7.80 -8.46 11.02
C ALA A 35 7.79 -8.05 9.54
N PRO A 36 6.63 -7.85 8.87
CA PRO A 36 6.61 -7.41 7.47
C PRO A 36 6.84 -5.91 7.29
N ALA A 37 6.78 -5.12 8.37
CA ALA A 37 7.00 -3.68 8.29
C ALA A 37 8.49 -3.34 8.17
N VAL A 38 8.78 -2.24 7.48
CA VAL A 38 10.13 -1.69 7.33
C VAL A 38 10.16 -0.29 7.92
N GLY A 39 11.18 0.02 8.72
CA GLY A 39 11.34 1.34 9.32
C GLY A 39 12.58 2.05 8.81
N GLU A 40 12.42 3.33 8.49
CA GLU A 40 13.49 4.22 8.07
C GLU A 40 13.48 5.48 8.94
N LEU A 41 14.63 5.82 9.52
CA LEU A 41 14.80 7.11 10.17
C LEU A 41 15.11 8.17 9.10
N LYS A 42 14.28 9.20 9.04
CA LYS A 42 14.49 10.41 8.27
C LYS A 42 15.17 11.47 9.14
N GLU A 43 15.52 12.58 8.50
CA GLU A 43 16.02 13.77 9.20
C GLU A 43 14.97 14.28 10.22
N GLU A 44 15.40 15.09 11.18
CA GLU A 44 14.51 15.72 12.18
C GLU A 44 13.79 14.79 13.18
N ASN A 45 14.34 13.59 13.47
CA ASN A 45 13.75 12.60 14.39
C ASN A 45 12.38 12.08 13.94
N ILE A 46 12.21 11.82 12.66
CA ILE A 46 11.02 11.17 12.10
C ILE A 46 11.33 9.70 11.82
N LEU A 47 10.58 8.78 12.41
CA LEU A 47 10.56 7.37 12.00
C LEU A 47 9.41 7.15 11.03
N VAL A 48 9.73 6.81 9.79
CA VAL A 48 8.75 6.35 8.80
C VAL A 48 8.68 4.82 8.86
N ILE A 49 7.49 4.28 9.08
CA ILE A 49 7.21 2.84 9.08
C ILE A 49 6.37 2.51 7.85
N THR A 50 6.90 1.71 6.95
CA THR A 50 6.21 1.22 5.75
C THR A 50 5.60 -0.15 6.04
N ALA A 51 4.26 -0.20 6.01
CA ALA A 51 3.47 -1.42 6.07
C ALA A 51 3.34 -2.08 4.68
N ASP A 52 2.98 -3.36 4.66
CA ASP A 52 2.79 -4.15 3.43
C ASP A 52 1.46 -3.87 2.70
N SER A 53 0.49 -3.25 3.37
CA SER A 53 -0.83 -2.93 2.84
C SER A 53 -1.51 -1.81 3.62
N ALA A 54 -2.56 -1.22 3.03
CA ALA A 54 -3.38 -0.20 3.70
C ALA A 54 -3.99 -0.70 5.01
N PHE A 55 -4.43 -1.97 5.05
CA PHE A 55 -5.00 -2.56 6.26
C PHE A 55 -3.94 -2.70 7.37
N SER A 56 -2.74 -3.16 7.02
CA SER A 56 -1.63 -3.22 7.96
C SER A 56 -1.19 -1.83 8.44
N ARG A 57 -1.19 -0.81 7.58
CA ARG A 57 -0.95 0.58 7.97
C ARG A 57 -1.96 1.00 9.05
N ASP A 58 -3.24 0.86 8.78
CA ASP A 58 -4.30 1.29 9.71
C ASP A 58 -4.23 0.54 11.04
N TRP A 59 -3.88 -0.74 10.98
CA TRP A 59 -3.72 -1.55 12.17
C TRP A 59 -2.51 -1.14 13.00
N LEU A 60 -1.38 -0.87 12.35
CA LEU A 60 -0.16 -0.35 13.01
C LEU A 60 -0.42 1.02 13.64
N GLU A 61 -1.09 1.92 12.90
CA GLU A 61 -1.43 3.27 13.35
C GLU A 61 -2.35 3.23 14.58
N GLY A 62 -3.43 2.44 14.53
CA GLY A 62 -4.41 2.38 15.61
C GLY A 62 -3.94 1.61 16.85
N LYS A 63 -3.12 0.56 16.68
CA LYS A 63 -2.81 -0.38 17.78
C LYS A 63 -1.37 -0.33 18.26
N TYR A 64 -0.41 -0.08 17.38
CA TYR A 64 1.01 -0.26 17.67
C TYR A 64 1.82 1.05 17.67
N LYS A 65 1.28 2.16 17.16
CA LYS A 65 1.96 3.47 17.13
C LYS A 65 2.50 3.90 18.49
N LEU A 66 1.69 3.81 19.54
CA LEU A 66 2.12 4.14 20.91
C LEU A 66 3.24 3.21 21.40
N LEU A 67 3.19 1.92 21.05
CA LEU A 67 4.23 0.97 21.42
C LEU A 67 5.56 1.31 20.73
N PHE A 68 5.54 1.69 19.45
CA PHE A 68 6.73 2.17 18.75
C PHE A 68 7.30 3.42 19.42
N TYR A 69 6.44 4.37 19.79
CA TYR A 69 6.84 5.59 20.49
C TYR A 69 7.54 5.30 21.82
N ASP A 70 6.95 4.44 22.65
CA ASP A 70 7.52 4.07 23.95
C ASP A 70 8.87 3.36 23.82
N VAL A 71 9.00 2.48 22.82
CA VAL A 71 10.25 1.77 22.54
C VAL A 71 11.33 2.73 22.04
N LEU A 72 11.00 3.66 21.14
CA LEU A 72 11.93 4.67 20.65
C LEU A 72 12.42 5.59 21.75
N LEU A 73 11.50 6.09 22.58
CA LEU A 73 11.84 6.94 23.70
C LEU A 73 12.74 6.20 24.69
N GLY A 74 12.46 4.93 24.97
CA GLY A 74 13.29 4.10 25.86
C GLY A 74 14.68 3.81 25.31
N LEU A 75 14.82 3.63 23.99
CA LEU A 75 16.10 3.33 23.35
C LEU A 75 16.98 4.57 23.13
N THR A 76 16.37 5.72 22.86
CA THR A 76 17.09 6.94 22.42
C THR A 76 17.08 8.06 23.45
N GLY A 77 16.11 8.08 24.36
CA GLY A 77 15.87 9.20 25.29
C GLY A 77 15.29 10.44 24.62
N VAL A 78 14.99 10.39 23.32
CA VAL A 78 14.50 11.52 22.51
C VAL A 78 13.09 11.20 21.99
N LYS A 79 12.28 12.23 21.81
CA LYS A 79 10.96 12.10 21.18
C LYS A 79 11.10 12.09 19.67
N PHE A 80 10.50 11.09 19.04
CA PHE A 80 10.40 10.96 17.60
C PHE A 80 8.96 11.15 17.16
N GLU A 81 8.79 11.75 15.99
CA GLU A 81 7.55 11.64 15.23
C GLU A 81 7.49 10.28 14.54
N ILE A 82 6.30 9.70 14.46
CA ILE A 82 6.08 8.41 13.81
C ILE A 82 5.04 8.59 12.73
N GLU A 83 5.47 8.35 11.50
CA GLU A 83 4.62 8.30 10.32
C GLU A 83 4.50 6.85 9.87
N ILE A 84 3.27 6.36 9.73
CA ILE A 84 3.02 5.02 9.23
C ILE A 84 2.38 5.14 7.87
N ILE A 85 3.11 4.67 6.87
CA ILE A 85 2.69 4.62 5.48
C ILE A 85 2.52 3.16 5.07
N TYR A 86 1.89 2.91 3.94
CA TYR A 86 2.12 1.70 3.20
C TYR A 86 2.65 2.13 1.85
N ASP A 87 3.56 1.34 1.29
CA ASP A 87 3.90 1.53 -0.10
C ASP A 87 2.64 1.15 -0.87
N VAL A 88 1.96 2.14 -1.44
CA VAL A 88 1.29 1.88 -2.69
C VAL A 88 2.48 1.62 -3.60
N GLN A 89 2.97 0.37 -3.62
CA GLN A 89 3.37 -0.14 -4.90
C GLN A 89 2.16 0.20 -5.73
N GLU A 90 2.33 1.16 -6.63
CA GLU A 90 1.87 0.91 -7.96
C GLU A 90 2.23 -0.58 -8.20
N THR A 91 1.30 -1.47 -7.87
CA THR A 91 0.58 -2.05 -8.96
C THR A 91 0.24 -0.89 -9.91
N SER A 92 1.25 -0.50 -10.69
CA SER A 92 1.32 -1.03 -12.01
C SER A 92 0.57 -2.38 -12.02
N TYR A 93 -0.77 -2.30 -12.04
CA TYR A 93 -1.43 -2.59 -13.28
C TYR A 93 -0.42 -2.13 -14.29
N VAL A 94 0.41 -3.09 -14.75
CA VAL A 94 1.15 -2.92 -15.98
C VAL A 94 0.21 -2.07 -16.79
N GLU A 95 0.62 -0.88 -17.20
CA GLU A 95 -0.10 -0.21 -18.25
C GLU A 95 0.01 -1.19 -19.41
N SER A 96 -0.81 -2.25 -19.40
CA SER A 96 -1.48 -2.68 -20.56
C SER A 96 -2.19 -1.41 -20.95
N ASN A 97 -1.50 -0.67 -21.82
CA ASN A 97 -2.13 -0.23 -23.04
C ASN A 97 -2.86 -1.46 -23.61
N ILE A 98 -3.98 -1.84 -22.98
CA ILE A 98 -4.96 -2.71 -23.62
C ILE A 98 -5.35 -1.84 -24.80
N ASP A 99 -4.87 -2.28 -25.95
CA ASP A 99 -5.17 -1.64 -27.21
C ASP A 99 -6.70 -1.58 -27.35
N LYS A 100 -7.24 -0.53 -27.98
CA LYS A 100 -8.70 -0.33 -28.01
C LYS A 100 -9.41 -1.56 -28.58
N GLU A 101 -8.76 -2.20 -29.54
CA GLU A 101 -9.14 -3.44 -30.20
C GLU A 101 -9.21 -4.62 -29.23
N GLU A 102 -8.23 -4.75 -28.33
CA GLU A 102 -8.18 -5.80 -27.32
C GLU A 102 -9.28 -5.61 -26.26
N ALA A 103 -9.54 -4.36 -25.84
CA ALA A 103 -10.63 -4.06 -24.91
C ALA A 103 -12.01 -4.36 -25.53
N LEU A 104 -12.20 -4.06 -26.81
CA LEU A 104 -13.43 -4.42 -27.54
C LEU A 104 -13.57 -5.93 -27.69
N ALA A 105 -12.47 -6.67 -27.94
CA ALA A 105 -12.49 -8.12 -28.02
C ALA A 105 -12.89 -8.78 -26.70
N TYR A 106 -12.36 -8.31 -25.57
CA TYR A 106 -12.76 -8.78 -24.24
C TYR A 106 -14.22 -8.47 -23.93
N MET A 107 -14.73 -7.30 -24.30
CA MET A 107 -16.16 -6.99 -24.15
C MET A 107 -17.04 -7.94 -24.97
N LEU A 108 -16.69 -8.20 -26.23
CA LEU A 108 -17.44 -9.14 -27.07
C LEU A 108 -17.37 -10.59 -26.54
N LEU A 109 -16.27 -10.95 -25.88
CA LEU A 109 -16.15 -12.24 -25.21
C LEU A 109 -17.05 -12.31 -23.97
N ALA A 110 -17.07 -11.26 -23.16
CA ALA A 110 -17.93 -11.15 -21.98
C ALA A 110 -19.42 -11.15 -22.38
N SER A 111 -19.79 -10.48 -23.47
CA SER A 111 -21.18 -10.42 -23.92
C SER A 111 -21.75 -11.79 -24.29
N LYS A 112 -20.89 -12.70 -24.79
CA LYS A 112 -21.25 -14.10 -25.06
C LYS A 112 -21.45 -14.93 -23.79
N GLN A 113 -20.81 -14.57 -22.68
CA GLN A 113 -20.93 -15.30 -21.41
C GLN A 113 -22.16 -14.85 -20.61
N VAL A 114 -22.63 -13.63 -20.87
CA VAL A 114 -23.77 -13.01 -20.16
C VAL A 114 -25.05 -13.03 -21.03
N ASP A 115 -25.04 -13.78 -22.14
CA ASP A 115 -26.17 -13.96 -23.07
C ASP A 115 -26.81 -12.63 -23.53
N LEU A 116 -26.00 -11.59 -23.79
CA LEU A 116 -26.54 -10.33 -24.35
C LEU A 116 -27.11 -10.56 -25.75
N SER A 117 -28.23 -9.89 -26.05
CA SER A 117 -28.79 -9.91 -27.39
C SER A 117 -27.83 -9.28 -28.41
N THR A 118 -28.03 -9.59 -29.69
CA THR A 118 -27.23 -8.99 -30.77
C THR A 118 -27.34 -7.47 -30.79
N ASP A 119 -28.52 -6.91 -30.49
CA ASP A 119 -28.73 -5.46 -30.51
C ASP A 119 -28.07 -4.79 -29.30
N GLN A 120 -28.16 -5.42 -28.10
CA GLN A 120 -27.47 -4.92 -26.90
C GLN A 120 -25.94 -4.99 -27.06
N THR A 121 -25.42 -6.05 -27.68
CA THR A 121 -23.99 -6.18 -27.96
C THR A 121 -23.50 -5.09 -28.91
N LYS A 122 -24.29 -4.76 -29.95
CA LYS A 122 -23.97 -3.67 -30.89
C LYS A 122 -24.01 -2.31 -30.20
N GLU A 123 -25.03 -2.05 -29.39
CA GLU A 123 -25.16 -0.80 -28.64
C GLU A 123 -23.97 -0.60 -27.69
N LEU A 124 -23.60 -1.64 -26.95
CA LEU A 124 -22.45 -1.63 -26.06
C LEU A 124 -21.13 -1.40 -26.82
N TYR A 125 -20.95 -2.05 -27.97
CA TYR A 125 -19.79 -1.87 -28.85
C TYR A 125 -19.64 -0.43 -29.34
N LEU A 126 -20.72 0.15 -29.88
CA LEU A 126 -20.71 1.53 -30.39
C LEU A 126 -20.48 2.54 -29.26
N THR A 127 -21.05 2.28 -28.08
CA THR A 127 -20.84 3.11 -26.88
C THR A 127 -19.37 3.10 -26.47
N MET A 128 -18.75 1.91 -26.37
CA MET A 128 -17.33 1.81 -26.02
C MET A 128 -16.42 2.49 -27.05
N LEU A 129 -16.70 2.35 -28.35
CA LEU A 129 -15.98 3.08 -29.40
C LEU A 129 -16.03 4.60 -29.20
N SER A 130 -17.21 5.13 -28.91
CA SER A 130 -17.41 6.56 -28.65
C SER A 130 -16.66 7.01 -27.40
N LEU A 131 -16.69 6.21 -26.33
CA LEU A 131 -15.98 6.53 -25.08
C LEU A 131 -14.46 6.56 -25.28
N PHE A 132 -13.88 5.65 -26.07
CA PHE A 132 -12.45 5.68 -26.39
C PHE A 132 -11.99 6.91 -27.18
N GLN A 133 -12.91 7.65 -27.81
CA GLN A 133 -12.61 8.89 -28.52
C GLN A 133 -12.83 10.12 -27.66
N THR A 134 -13.67 10.02 -26.62
CA THR A 134 -14.17 11.17 -25.85
C THR A 134 -13.65 11.23 -24.42
N HIS A 135 -13.05 10.16 -23.90
CA HIS A 135 -12.58 10.06 -22.52
C HIS A 135 -11.14 9.56 -22.46
N THR A 136 -10.42 9.99 -21.43
CA THR A 136 -9.05 9.56 -21.14
C THR A 136 -9.04 8.24 -20.37
N PRO A 137 -7.96 7.44 -20.47
CA PRO A 137 -7.80 6.22 -19.66
C PRO A 137 -7.88 6.47 -18.15
N LEU A 138 -7.44 7.65 -17.68
CA LEU A 138 -7.52 8.01 -16.26
C LEU A 138 -8.97 8.17 -15.80
N GLU A 139 -9.81 8.86 -16.58
CA GLU A 139 -11.24 9.02 -16.26
C GLU A 139 -11.96 7.67 -16.22
N ALA A 140 -11.68 6.79 -17.18
CA ALA A 140 -12.25 5.44 -17.19
C ALA A 140 -11.83 4.60 -15.97
N LYS A 141 -10.56 4.69 -15.56
CA LYS A 141 -10.04 4.02 -14.35
C LYS A 141 -10.71 4.54 -13.07
N LEU A 142 -10.92 5.86 -12.97
CA LEU A 142 -11.60 6.46 -11.82
C LEU A 142 -13.04 5.98 -11.68
N GLU A 143 -13.77 5.81 -12.79
CA GLU A 143 -15.12 5.25 -12.75
C GLU A 143 -15.14 3.75 -12.39
N ALA A 144 -14.21 2.96 -12.91
CA ALA A 144 -14.12 1.54 -12.56
C ALA A 144 -13.90 1.31 -11.05
N ASN A 145 -13.13 2.17 -10.40
CA ASN A 145 -12.87 2.09 -8.96
C ASN A 145 -14.09 2.39 -8.09
N LYS A 146 -15.17 2.97 -8.62
CA LYS A 146 -16.42 3.21 -7.87
C LYS A 146 -17.32 1.98 -7.78
N LEU A 147 -17.06 0.96 -8.59
CA LEU A 147 -17.85 -0.27 -8.67
C LEU A 147 -17.30 -1.39 -7.75
N ASN A 148 -16.13 -1.17 -7.14
CA ASN A 148 -15.49 -2.06 -6.15
C ASN A 148 -15.78 -1.58 -4.72
#